data_AF-A0A962UWL1-F1
#
_entry.id   AF-A0A962UWL1-F1
#
_cell.length_a   1.000
_cell.length_b   1.000
_cell.length_c   1.000
_cell.angle_alpha   90.00
_cell.angle_beta   90.00
_cell.angle_gamma   90.00
#
_symmetry.space_group_name_H-M   'P 1'
#
loop_
_entity.id
_entity.type
_entity.pdbx_description
1 polymer ?
#
loop_
_entity_poly.entity_id
_entity_poly.type
_entity_poly.pdbx_seq_one_letter_code
_entity_poly.pdbx_strand_id
1 'polypeptide(L)' 'SCILTPCDFPFDRDGIAADTTPNVEMVAFADLRSETLRMARNGGTVQNLRDRRHDLYSVQWRGD' A
#
# COMPACT_ATOMS: atom_id res chain seq x y z
N SER A 1 3.33 11.13 8.72
CA SER A 1 3.58 9.72 8.38
C SER A 1 2.24 9.04 8.23
N CYS A 2 2.08 8.11 7.30
CA CYS A 2 0.77 7.53 7.05
C CYS A 2 0.82 6.01 6.84
N ILE A 3 -0.31 5.35 7.07
CA ILE A 3 -0.57 3.96 6.68
C ILE A 3 -1.35 4.02 5.38
N LEU A 4 -0.72 3.58 4.29
CA LEU A 4 -1.33 3.53 2.98
C LEU A 4 -2.00 2.18 2.72
N THR A 5 -3.11 2.22 1.98
CA THR A 5 -3.88 1.04 1.56
C THR A 5 -4.02 1.03 0.03
N PRO A 6 -4.35 -0.12 -0.58
CA PRO A 6 -4.72 -0.15 -1.99
C PRO A 6 -5.94 0.75 -2.25
N CYS A 7 -6.00 1.42 -3.41
CA CYS A 7 -7.15 2.23 -3.82
C CYS A 7 -8.18 1.35 -4.56
N ASP A 8 -8.87 0.47 -3.84
CA ASP A 8 -9.91 -0.40 -4.40
C ASP A 8 -11.11 -0.49 -3.46
N PHE A 9 -12.23 -1.05 -3.92
CA PHE A 9 -13.54 -1.01 -3.24
C PHE A 9 -13.54 -1.37 -1.74
N PRO A 10 -12.78 -2.37 -1.25
CA PRO A 10 -12.84 -2.74 0.15
C PRO A 10 -11.87 -1.95 1.06
N PHE A 11 -11.19 -0.92 0.54
CA PHE A 11 -10.26 -0.06 1.27
C PHE A 11 -10.72 1.40 1.27
N ASP A 12 -10.01 2.24 2.03
CA ASP A 12 -10.24 3.69 2.00
C ASP A 12 -10.08 4.26 0.59
N ARG A 13 -11.06 5.08 0.21
CA ARG A 13 -11.14 5.69 -1.12
C ARG A 13 -9.88 6.47 -1.47
N ASP A 14 -9.31 7.16 -0.49
CA ASP A 14 -8.13 8.01 -0.68
C ASP A 14 -6.82 7.20 -0.53
N GLY A 15 -6.91 5.90 -0.24
CA GLY A 15 -5.75 5.03 -0.04
C GLY A 15 -4.99 5.30 1.27
N ILE A 16 -5.63 5.96 2.24
CA ILE A 16 -5.03 6.33 3.53
C ILE A 16 -5.89 5.77 4.66
N ALA A 17 -5.35 4.82 5.42
CA ALA A 17 -6.02 4.25 6.59
C ALA A 17 -5.74 5.03 7.88
N ALA A 18 -4.58 5.69 7.96
CA ALA A 18 -4.22 6.58 9.06
C ALA A 18 -3.17 7.58 8.59
N ASP A 19 -3.21 8.80 9.11
CA ASP A 19 -2.19 9.82 8.89
C ASP A 19 -1.81 10.47 10.23
N THR A 20 -0.60 11.02 10.27
CA THR A 20 -0.09 11.76 11.44
C THR A 20 0.24 13.18 11.05
N THR A 21 -0.04 14.11 11.97
CA THR A 21 0.35 15.51 11.81
C THR A 21 1.87 15.64 11.73
N PRO A 22 2.43 16.35 10.74
CA PRO A 22 3.86 16.61 10.66
C PRO A 22 4.37 17.37 11.89
N ASN A 23 5.60 17.11 12.30
CA ASN A 23 6.27 17.77 13.42
C ASN A 23 5.59 17.59 14.79
N VAL A 24 4.77 16.55 14.95
CA VAL A 24 4.12 16.18 16.21
C VAL A 24 4.40 14.71 16.49
N GLU A 25 4.76 14.39 17.74
CA GLU A 25 4.86 12.99 18.18
C GLU A 25 3.47 12.37 18.24
N MET A 26 3.20 11.40 17.35
CA MET A 26 1.89 10.77 17.22
C MET A 26 2.04 9.32 16.74
N VAL A 27 1.24 8.42 17.31
CA VAL A 27 1.15 7.02 16.87
C VAL A 27 0.02 6.87 15.87
N ALA A 28 0.32 6.34 14.68
CA ALA A 28 -0.69 5.89 13.72
C ALA A 28 -0.97 4.39 13.90
N PHE A 29 -2.24 4.00 13.85
CA PHE A 29 -2.69 2.62 13.91
C PHE A 29 -3.88 2.43 12.96
N ALA A 30 -4.03 1.22 12.40
CA ALA A 30 -5.14 0.85 11.54
C ALA A 30 -5.36 -0.68 11.60
N ASP A 31 -6.62 -1.10 11.50
CA ASP A 31 -6.96 -2.52 11.45
C ASP A 31 -6.69 -3.11 10.07
N LEU A 32 -6.18 -4.34 10.05
CA LEU A 32 -5.92 -5.06 8.81
C LEU A 32 -6.65 -6.40 8.76
N ARG A 33 -7.46 -6.57 7.70
CA ARG A 33 -8.01 -7.88 7.33
C ARG A 33 -7.16 -8.49 6.20
N SER A 34 -6.51 -9.62 6.50
CA SER A 34 -5.63 -10.31 5.55
C SER A 34 -6.39 -10.88 4.33
N GLU A 35 -7.65 -11.27 4.52
CA GLU A 35 -8.52 -11.75 3.46
C GLU A 35 -8.77 -10.67 2.40
N THR A 36 -9.10 -9.45 2.83
CA THR A 36 -9.31 -8.31 1.94
C THR A 36 -8.09 -8.02 1.07
N LEU A 37 -6.88 -8.06 1.66
CA LEU A 37 -5.63 -7.91 0.90
C LEU A 37 -5.43 -9.02 -0.14
N ARG A 38 -5.75 -10.27 0.22
CA ARG A 38 -5.63 -11.40 -0.71
C ARG A 38 -6.61 -11.25 -1.88
N MET A 39 -7.85 -10.88 -1.60
CA MET A 39 -8.85 -10.64 -2.65
C MET A 39 -8.38 -9.54 -3.62
N ALA A 40 -7.93 -8.40 -3.09
CA ALA A 40 -7.48 -7.29 -3.91
C ALA A 40 -6.24 -7.63 -4.77
N ARG A 41 -5.29 -8.38 -4.22
CA ARG A 41 -4.09 -8.80 -4.98
C ARG A 41 -4.40 -9.74 -6.14
N ASN A 42 -5.46 -10.54 -6.04
CA ASN A 42 -5.79 -11.56 -7.05
C ASN A 42 -6.89 -11.12 -8.02
N GLY A 43 -7.82 -10.29 -7.56
CA GLY A 43 -9.04 -9.93 -8.30
C GLY A 43 -9.44 -8.46 -8.16
N GLY A 44 -8.57 -7.61 -7.59
CA GLY A 44 -8.81 -6.18 -7.55
C GLY A 44 -8.83 -5.56 -8.93
N THR A 45 -9.43 -4.38 -9.04
CA THR A 45 -9.51 -3.59 -10.28
C THR A 45 -8.14 -3.17 -10.78
N VAL A 46 -7.15 -3.06 -9.90
CA VAL A 46 -5.76 -2.75 -10.21
C VAL A 46 -4.81 -3.72 -9.49
N GLN A 47 -3.94 -4.42 -10.23
CA GLN A 47 -3.05 -5.45 -9.69
C GLN A 47 -1.56 -5.05 -9.79
N ASN A 48 -1.21 -3.89 -9.23
CA ASN A 48 0.13 -3.29 -9.33
C ASN A 48 1.31 -4.24 -9.05
N LEU A 49 1.16 -5.18 -8.10
CA LEU A 49 2.22 -6.15 -7.78
C LEU A 49 2.40 -7.21 -8.88
N ARG A 50 1.33 -7.58 -9.57
CA ARG A 50 1.33 -8.57 -10.65
C ARG A 50 1.73 -7.94 -11.98
N ASP A 51 1.24 -6.74 -12.25
CA ASP A 51 1.44 -6.03 -13.53
C ASP A 51 2.77 -5.27 -13.60
N ARG A 52 3.59 -5.39 -12.55
CA ARG A 52 4.87 -4.67 -12.45
C ARG A 52 5.85 -5.14 -13.53
N ARG A 53 6.25 -4.20 -14.38
CA ARG A 53 7.27 -4.42 -15.42
C ARG A 53 8.69 -4.43 -14.87
N HIS A 54 9.07 -5.54 -14.25
CA HIS A 54 10.41 -5.77 -13.72
C HIS A 54 11.52 -5.77 -14.79
N ASP A 55 11.15 -5.98 -16.05
CA ASP A 55 12.05 -5.88 -17.21
C ASP A 55 12.48 -4.43 -17.49
N LEU A 56 11.61 -3.45 -17.20
CA LEU A 56 11.92 -2.02 -17.35
C LEU A 56 12.40 -1.38 -16.05
N TYR A 57 11.81 -1.78 -14.92
CA TYR A 57 12.00 -1.14 -13.64
C TYR A 57 12.51 -2.16 -12.63
N SER A 58 13.85 -2.23 -12.50
CA SER A 58 14.52 -3.01 -11.47
C SER A 58 15.41 -2.10 -10.64
N VAL A 59 15.48 -2.37 -9.33
CA VAL A 59 16.38 -1.68 -8.42
C VAL A 59 17.50 -2.65 -8.07
N GLN A 60 18.72 -2.32 -8.49
CA GLN A 60 19.92 -3.03 -8.07
C GLN A 60 20.67 -2.17 -7.05
N TRP A 61 20.64 -2.60 -5.80
CA TRP A 61 21.46 -2.00 -4.76
C TRP A 61 22.92 -2.31 -5.06
N ARG A 62 23.74 -1.28 -5.31
CA ARG A 62 25.16 -1.45 -5.67
C ARG A 62 26.09 -1.56 -4.45
N GLY A 63 25.59 -1.28 -3.25
CA GLY A 63 26.39 -1.25 -2.02
C GLY A 63 27.42 -0.13 -2.00
N ASP A 64 27.89 0.14 -0.78
CA ASP A 64 29.22 0.67 -0.46
C ASP A 64 29.87 -0.34 0.51
#